data_AF-A0A815KUH8-F1
#
_entry.id   AF-A0A815KUH8-F1
#
_cell.length_a   1.000
_cell.length_b   1.000
_cell.length_c   1.000
_cell.angle_alpha   90.00
_cell.angle_beta   90.00
_cell.angle_gamma   90.00
#
_symmetry.space_group_name_H-M   'P 1'
#
loop_
_entity.id
_entity.type
_entity.pdbx_description
1 polymer ?
#
loop_
_entity_poly.entity_id
_entity_poly.type
_entity_poly.pdbx_seq_one_letter_code
_entity_poly.pdbx_strand_id
1 'polypeptide(L)'
;HAKGVVHRDIKPINLLVSCDVNAPIETAEIYVIDFGLSYIENREDDVDLTSFEKKEKYEQTCFGATIGNFFFRVPQLNSASIKQMTAKEKNVLLDVRRSPTIDASSICAILFWLITNIEPGPKIRDEYNLAPHQNQKAESQIMNKIEEAANQSGITKNLLPKLKMQLTNYLMSTFDKGFENAEHQWTVDQLEYRLESIRHLLQPKTTSLDQQLSDATKSLLSFESVTTVPNLSPIELKFHKISLAYESAKAKFIAQHSSCSWYDGHCCWSEHQQDMTERKNHDVLSYQYKKKNWMLIIVCSVHFDDNGDIFTLAVGSDFNGIYVELPLGRHTPQELNNLNIEVEFERELINLLQIISKPKH
;
A
#
# COMPACT_ATOMS: atom_id res chain seq x y z
N HIS A 1 -9.02 -2.11 -5.68
CA HIS A 1 -7.90 -2.37 -6.62
C HIS A 1 -7.81 -3.80 -7.11
N ALA A 2 -8.08 -4.84 -6.30
CA ALA A 2 -8.04 -6.25 -6.73
C ALA A 2 -8.77 -6.60 -8.04
N LYS A 3 -9.77 -5.79 -8.45
CA LYS A 3 -10.47 -5.94 -9.74
C LYS A 3 -9.83 -5.19 -10.92
N GLY A 4 -8.58 -4.71 -10.78
CA GLY A 4 -7.90 -3.86 -11.76
C GLY A 4 -8.48 -2.44 -11.88
N VAL A 5 -9.27 -2.00 -10.90
CA VAL A 5 -9.96 -0.69 -10.94
C VAL A 5 -9.35 0.28 -9.94
N VAL A 6 -8.93 1.46 -10.42
CA VAL A 6 -8.46 2.62 -9.62
C VAL A 6 -9.49 3.75 -9.73
N HIS A 7 -9.96 4.29 -8.61
CA HIS A 7 -11.07 5.26 -8.61
C HIS A 7 -10.65 6.66 -9.06
N ARG A 8 -9.47 7.14 -8.63
CA ARG A 8 -8.84 8.44 -8.96
C ARG A 8 -9.58 9.70 -8.49
N ASP A 9 -10.67 9.56 -7.76
CA ASP A 9 -11.48 10.70 -7.27
C ASP A 9 -12.13 10.37 -5.92
N ILE A 10 -11.39 9.73 -5.02
CA ILE A 10 -11.85 9.49 -3.66
C ILE A 10 -11.84 10.82 -2.90
N LYS A 11 -13.00 11.22 -2.37
CA LYS A 11 -13.21 12.45 -1.62
C LYS A 11 -14.50 12.34 -0.80
N PRO A 12 -14.72 13.16 0.24
CA PRO A 12 -15.88 13.01 1.12
C PRO A 12 -17.24 12.97 0.42
N ILE A 13 -17.44 13.77 -0.63
CA ILE A 13 -18.70 13.78 -1.40
C ILE A 13 -18.96 12.49 -2.20
N ASN A 14 -17.93 11.68 -2.43
CA ASN A 14 -18.00 10.39 -3.13
C ASN A 14 -18.07 9.20 -2.15
N LEU A 15 -18.33 9.47 -0.86
CA LEU A 15 -18.53 8.46 0.17
C LEU A 15 -19.94 8.57 0.74
N LEU A 16 -20.74 7.53 0.59
CA LEU A 16 -22.04 7.41 1.23
C LEU A 16 -21.89 6.68 2.56
N VAL A 17 -22.52 7.20 3.61
CA VAL A 17 -22.56 6.55 4.91
C VAL A 17 -23.96 5.97 5.11
N SER A 18 -24.03 4.65 5.20
CA SER A 18 -25.24 3.94 5.61
C SER A 18 -25.16 3.70 7.10
N CYS A 19 -26.11 4.26 7.85
CA CYS A 19 -26.18 4.09 9.30
C CYS A 19 -27.66 3.94 9.68
N ASP A 20 -28.01 2.84 10.35
CA ASP A 20 -29.31 2.73 11.00
C ASP A 20 -29.26 3.61 12.27
N VAL A 21 -30.24 4.51 12.40
CA VAL A 21 -30.36 5.44 13.53
C VAL A 21 -30.41 4.72 14.88
N ASN A 22 -30.83 3.45 14.88
CA ASN A 22 -30.91 2.63 16.09
C ASN A 22 -29.72 1.68 16.28
N ALA A 23 -28.81 1.58 15.30
CA ALA A 23 -27.64 0.73 15.39
C ALA A 23 -26.43 1.50 15.96
N PRO A 24 -25.47 0.81 16.60
CA PRO A 24 -24.21 1.41 17.01
C PRO A 24 -23.47 2.01 15.81
N ILE A 25 -22.81 3.16 15.99
CA ILE A 25 -22.11 3.84 14.89
C ILE A 25 -20.98 2.99 14.30
N GLU A 26 -20.46 2.03 15.07
CA GLU A 26 -19.46 1.05 14.65
C GLU A 26 -19.99 0.08 13.59
N THR A 27 -21.31 -0.01 13.40
CA THR A 27 -21.93 -0.78 12.32
C THR A 27 -22.25 0.08 11.10
N ALA A 28 -21.85 1.36 11.09
CA ALA A 28 -22.01 2.19 9.91
C ALA A 28 -21.16 1.65 8.75
N GLU A 29 -21.76 1.58 7.57
CA GLU A 29 -21.09 1.13 6.36
C GLU A 29 -20.77 2.32 5.48
N ILE A 30 -19.57 2.33 4.90
CA ILE A 30 -19.13 3.37 3.97
C ILE A 30 -19.09 2.79 2.56
N TYR A 31 -19.87 3.36 1.66
CA TYR A 31 -19.93 2.99 0.26
C TYR A 31 -19.22 4.02 -0.60
N VAL A 32 -18.26 3.57 -1.41
CA VAL A 32 -17.59 4.39 -2.41
C VAL A 32 -18.47 4.48 -3.66
N ILE A 33 -18.72 5.69 -4.15
CA ILE A 33 -19.56 5.97 -5.31
C ILE A 33 -18.82 6.86 -6.32
N ASP A 34 -19.41 7.04 -7.51
CA ASP A 34 -18.90 7.91 -8.57
C ASP A 34 -17.57 7.46 -9.20
N PHE A 35 -17.61 6.27 -9.81
CA PHE A 35 -16.51 5.72 -10.61
C PHE A 35 -16.37 6.37 -12.01
N GLY A 36 -17.00 7.52 -12.26
CA GLY A 36 -16.98 8.21 -13.56
C GLY A 36 -15.57 8.63 -14.00
N LEU A 37 -14.65 8.76 -13.05
CA LEU A 37 -13.24 9.03 -13.29
C LEU A 37 -12.33 7.81 -13.06
N SER A 38 -12.87 6.61 -12.92
CA SER A 38 -12.07 5.42 -12.68
C SER A 38 -11.17 5.05 -13.87
N TYR A 39 -10.07 4.35 -13.59
CA TYR A 39 -9.22 3.64 -14.54
C TYR A 39 -9.46 2.15 -14.37
N ILE A 40 -9.55 1.40 -15.47
CA ILE A 40 -9.81 -0.04 -15.50
C ILE A 40 -8.74 -0.71 -16.34
N GLU A 41 -7.91 -1.53 -15.69
CA GLU A 41 -6.88 -2.32 -16.35
C GLU A 41 -7.50 -3.27 -17.40
N ASN A 42 -6.86 -3.38 -18.57
CA ASN A 42 -7.25 -4.23 -19.69
C ASN A 42 -8.55 -3.85 -20.43
N ARG A 43 -9.02 -2.60 -20.32
CA ARG A 43 -10.12 -2.11 -21.15
C ARG A 43 -9.58 -1.35 -22.37
N GLU A 44 -9.85 -1.84 -23.58
CA GLU A 44 -9.41 -1.20 -24.84
C GLU A 44 -10.00 0.21 -25.03
N ASP A 45 -11.17 0.46 -24.43
CA ASP A 45 -11.90 1.73 -24.48
C ASP A 45 -11.57 2.68 -23.31
N ASP A 46 -10.65 2.29 -22.41
CA ASP A 46 -10.34 3.17 -21.29
C ASP A 46 -9.76 4.46 -21.85
N VAL A 47 -10.47 5.57 -21.59
CA VAL A 47 -10.28 6.86 -22.26
C VAL A 47 -8.79 7.11 -22.40
N ASP A 48 -8.32 7.02 -23.65
CA ASP A 48 -6.90 7.04 -23.95
C ASP A 48 -6.33 8.42 -23.60
N LEU A 49 -5.95 8.58 -22.33
CA LEU A 49 -5.26 9.75 -21.80
C LEU A 49 -3.89 9.93 -22.48
N THR A 50 -3.46 8.96 -23.30
CA THR A 50 -2.24 9.05 -24.13
C THR A 50 -2.49 9.75 -25.47
N SER A 51 -3.74 9.94 -25.88
CA SER A 51 -4.10 10.68 -27.11
C SER A 51 -4.02 12.20 -26.91
N PHE A 52 -2.80 12.69 -26.59
CA PHE A 52 -2.47 14.11 -26.47
C PHE A 52 -2.65 14.93 -27.77
N GLU A 53 -3.10 14.29 -28.85
CA GLU A 53 -3.25 14.87 -30.19
C GLU A 53 -4.69 15.32 -30.53
N LYS A 54 -5.73 14.89 -29.81
CA LYS A 54 -7.10 15.44 -29.99
C LYS A 54 -7.33 16.65 -29.07
N LYS A 55 -6.54 17.69 -29.31
CA LYS A 55 -6.26 18.80 -28.37
C LYS A 55 -7.28 19.94 -28.26
N GLU A 56 -8.34 20.02 -29.07
CA GLU A 56 -9.23 21.20 -29.01
C GLU A 56 -10.60 20.97 -28.36
N LYS A 57 -11.11 19.74 -28.31
CA LYS A 57 -12.41 19.46 -27.67
C LYS A 57 -12.30 19.16 -26.17
N TYR A 58 -11.14 18.69 -25.73
CA TYR A 58 -10.88 18.34 -24.33
C TYR A 58 -10.17 19.44 -23.53
N GLU A 59 -9.60 20.46 -24.17
CA GLU A 59 -9.01 21.61 -23.46
C GLU A 59 -10.08 22.56 -22.86
N GLN A 60 -11.33 22.51 -23.35
CA GLN A 60 -12.46 23.25 -22.75
C GLN A 60 -13.07 22.54 -21.53
N THR A 61 -12.96 21.22 -21.46
CA THR A 61 -13.25 20.48 -20.23
C THR A 61 -11.99 20.47 -19.39
N CYS A 62 -11.96 21.25 -18.33
CA CYS A 62 -10.84 21.47 -17.41
C CYS A 62 -10.27 20.18 -16.73
N PHE A 63 -10.08 19.05 -17.39
CA PHE A 63 -9.73 17.74 -16.81
C PHE A 63 -8.39 17.73 -16.05
N GLY A 64 -7.40 18.54 -16.46
CA GLY A 64 -6.15 18.68 -15.70
C GLY A 64 -6.30 19.52 -14.42
N ALA A 65 -7.28 20.44 -14.40
CA ALA A 65 -7.60 21.26 -13.24
C ALA A 65 -8.70 20.63 -12.34
N THR A 66 -9.48 19.68 -12.87
CA THR A 66 -10.77 19.23 -12.29
C THR A 66 -10.80 17.72 -12.03
N ILE A 67 -9.85 17.20 -11.25
CA ILE A 67 -9.95 15.86 -10.65
C ILE A 67 -9.97 16.05 -9.13
N GLY A 68 -11.14 16.34 -8.54
CA GLY A 68 -11.27 16.49 -7.09
C GLY A 68 -10.51 17.68 -6.45
N ASN A 69 -10.74 17.91 -5.16
CA ASN A 69 -10.06 18.95 -4.38
C ASN A 69 -8.57 18.59 -4.27
N PHE A 70 -7.68 19.54 -4.56
CA PHE A 70 -6.22 19.39 -4.59
C PHE A 70 -5.63 18.77 -3.33
N PHE A 71 -6.30 18.95 -2.18
CA PHE A 71 -5.90 18.33 -0.91
C PHE A 71 -5.93 16.80 -0.91
N PHE A 72 -6.86 16.20 -1.65
CA PHE A 72 -7.02 14.74 -1.70
C PHE A 72 -6.22 14.10 -2.83
N ARG A 73 -5.45 14.88 -3.60
CA ARG A 73 -4.64 14.36 -4.71
C ARG A 73 -3.30 13.85 -4.20
N VAL A 74 -2.53 13.20 -5.07
CA VAL A 74 -1.11 12.98 -4.82
C VAL A 74 -0.30 14.24 -5.20
N PRO A 75 0.79 14.58 -4.49
CA PRO A 75 1.58 15.79 -4.76
C PRO A 75 2.08 15.91 -6.20
N GLN A 76 2.34 14.77 -6.88
CA GLN A 76 2.79 14.68 -8.27
C GLN A 76 1.80 15.26 -9.27
N LEU A 77 0.51 15.25 -8.95
CA LEU A 77 -0.54 15.77 -9.84
C LEU A 77 -0.66 17.30 -9.80
N ASN A 78 0.12 17.96 -8.93
CA ASN A 78 0.08 19.42 -8.73
C ASN A 78 1.12 20.19 -9.56
N SER A 79 2.00 19.51 -10.30
CA SER A 79 3.13 20.15 -10.98
C SER A 79 2.82 20.54 -12.44
N ALA A 80 2.85 21.86 -12.68
CA ALA A 80 2.97 22.57 -13.95
C ALA A 80 1.94 22.27 -15.06
N SER A 81 1.74 23.25 -15.97
CA SER A 81 0.88 23.01 -17.13
C SER A 81 1.44 21.83 -17.93
N ILE A 82 0.60 20.82 -18.19
CA ILE A 82 0.94 19.63 -18.99
C ILE A 82 1.58 20.03 -20.34
N LYS A 83 1.33 21.26 -20.82
CA LYS A 83 1.90 21.86 -22.02
C LYS A 83 3.43 22.04 -21.97
N GLN A 84 4.05 22.08 -20.78
CA GLN A 84 5.48 22.31 -20.59
C GLN A 84 6.28 21.04 -20.26
N MET A 85 5.62 19.89 -20.07
CA MET A 85 6.28 18.63 -19.73
C MET A 85 6.88 17.92 -20.96
N THR A 86 8.04 17.30 -20.77
CA THR A 86 8.67 16.38 -21.71
C THR A 86 7.86 15.09 -21.88
N ALA A 87 8.09 14.34 -22.96
CA ALA A 87 7.41 13.05 -23.18
C ALA A 87 7.68 12.05 -22.05
N LYS A 88 8.90 12.05 -21.49
CA LYS A 88 9.29 11.20 -20.36
C LYS A 88 8.50 11.55 -19.09
N GLU A 89 8.37 12.83 -18.77
CA GLU A 89 7.60 13.29 -17.60
C GLU A 89 6.11 12.99 -17.73
N LYS A 90 5.56 13.07 -18.96
CA LYS A 90 4.17 12.69 -19.22
C LYS A 90 3.91 11.21 -18.97
N ASN A 91 4.83 10.33 -19.38
CA ASN A 91 4.70 8.89 -19.13
C ASN A 91 4.73 8.59 -17.63
N VAL A 92 5.67 9.17 -16.89
CA VAL A 92 5.71 9.04 -15.42
C VAL A 92 4.41 9.53 -14.78
N LEU A 93 3.86 10.66 -15.24
CA LEU A 93 2.59 11.17 -14.72
C LEU A 93 1.40 10.24 -15.04
N LEU A 94 1.41 9.59 -16.21
CA LEU A 94 0.39 8.60 -16.60
C LEU A 94 0.47 7.35 -15.71
N ASP A 95 1.68 6.87 -15.43
CA ASP A 95 1.90 5.72 -14.55
C ASP A 95 1.41 6.04 -13.13
N VAL A 96 1.75 7.23 -12.62
CA VAL A 96 1.22 7.71 -11.33
C VAL A 96 -0.31 7.76 -11.36
N ARG A 97 -0.93 8.30 -12.42
CA ARG A 97 -2.41 8.36 -12.57
C ARG A 97 -3.10 7.02 -12.58
N ARG A 98 -2.39 5.96 -12.97
CA ARG A 98 -2.89 4.58 -12.98
C ARG A 98 -2.51 3.84 -11.71
N SER A 99 -1.71 4.45 -10.84
CA SER A 99 -1.28 3.83 -9.59
C SER A 99 -2.46 3.72 -8.60
N PRO A 100 -2.66 2.54 -8.00
CA PRO A 100 -3.53 2.35 -6.84
C PRO A 100 -3.24 3.30 -5.67
N THR A 101 -2.00 3.77 -5.54
CA THR A 101 -1.56 4.63 -4.43
C THR A 101 -2.27 5.99 -4.39
N ILE A 102 -2.83 6.45 -5.51
CA ILE A 102 -3.63 7.69 -5.55
C ILE A 102 -4.83 7.62 -4.62
N ASP A 103 -5.59 6.52 -4.68
CA ASP A 103 -6.80 6.37 -3.86
C ASP A 103 -6.44 6.26 -2.38
N ALA A 104 -5.32 5.61 -2.06
CA ALA A 104 -4.82 5.51 -0.69
C ALA A 104 -4.44 6.87 -0.11
N SER A 105 -3.76 7.73 -0.88
CA SER A 105 -3.47 9.11 -0.47
C SER A 105 -4.74 9.92 -0.22
N SER A 106 -5.75 9.76 -1.08
CA SER A 106 -7.06 10.40 -0.86
C SER A 106 -7.72 9.93 0.43
N ILE A 107 -7.71 8.63 0.73
CA ILE A 107 -8.22 8.07 1.99
C ILE A 107 -7.43 8.61 3.18
N CYS A 108 -6.09 8.67 3.09
CA CYS A 108 -5.24 9.29 4.11
C CYS A 108 -5.60 10.75 4.37
N ALA A 109 -5.86 11.52 3.32
CA ALA A 109 -6.26 12.92 3.43
C ALA A 109 -7.64 13.08 4.09
N ILE A 110 -8.59 12.20 3.78
CA ILE A 110 -9.90 12.16 4.46
C ILE A 110 -9.72 11.83 5.95
N LEU A 111 -8.92 10.80 6.28
CA LEU A 111 -8.62 10.43 7.66
C LEU A 111 -7.99 11.61 8.43
N PHE A 112 -7.01 12.29 7.82
CA PHE A 112 -6.38 13.47 8.39
C PHE A 112 -7.41 14.57 8.71
N TRP A 113 -8.29 14.87 7.76
CA TRP A 113 -9.36 15.86 7.95
C TRP A 113 -10.30 15.47 9.09
N LEU A 114 -10.75 14.22 9.14
CA LEU A 114 -11.65 13.72 10.19
C LEU A 114 -11.02 13.79 11.59
N ILE A 115 -9.72 13.53 11.71
CA ILE A 115 -9.02 13.56 13.00
C ILE A 115 -8.75 15.00 13.46
N THR A 116 -8.36 15.88 12.53
CA THR A 116 -7.86 17.20 12.89
C THR A 116 -8.89 18.32 12.79
N ASN A 117 -10.00 18.07 12.10
CA ASN A 117 -10.95 19.10 11.64
C ASN A 117 -10.28 20.25 10.87
N ILE A 118 -9.07 20.06 10.35
CA ILE A 118 -8.39 21.05 9.52
C ILE A 118 -8.94 20.92 8.12
N GLU A 119 -9.63 21.96 7.65
CA GLU A 119 -10.24 21.94 6.33
C GLU A 119 -9.21 21.68 5.22
N PRO A 120 -9.55 20.83 4.24
CA PRO A 120 -8.76 20.58 3.04
C PRO A 120 -8.39 21.89 2.30
N GLY A 121 -7.17 22.36 2.47
CA GLY A 121 -6.66 23.56 1.79
C GLY A 121 -6.44 23.34 0.29
N PRO A 122 -6.22 24.41 -0.50
CA PRO A 122 -6.01 24.30 -1.95
C PRO A 122 -4.69 23.60 -2.35
N LYS A 123 -3.82 23.29 -1.38
CA LYS A 123 -2.54 22.63 -1.58
C LYS A 123 -2.31 21.58 -0.49
N ILE A 124 -1.70 20.46 -0.87
CA ILE A 124 -1.24 19.42 0.07
C ILE A 124 -0.03 19.89 0.86
N ARG A 125 0.80 20.75 0.27
CA ARG A 125 1.98 21.31 0.92
C ARG A 125 1.88 22.82 1.00
N ASP A 126 2.34 23.38 2.11
CA ASP A 126 2.39 24.82 2.32
C ASP A 126 3.52 25.48 1.51
N GLU A 127 3.72 26.79 1.71
CA GLU A 127 4.78 27.56 1.06
C GLU A 127 6.19 27.16 1.49
N TYR A 128 6.32 26.47 2.63
CA TYR A 128 7.57 25.90 3.15
C TYR A 128 7.76 24.43 2.76
N ASN A 129 6.91 23.92 1.86
CA ASN A 129 6.89 22.53 1.40
C ASN A 129 6.58 21.51 2.52
N LEU A 130 5.97 21.95 3.62
CA LEU A 130 5.54 21.07 4.70
C LEU A 130 4.19 20.43 4.36
N ALA A 131 4.08 19.14 4.64
CA ALA A 131 2.82 18.40 4.54
C ALA A 131 1.84 18.81 5.66
N PRO A 132 0.53 18.55 5.53
CA PRO A 132 -0.49 19.13 6.41
C PRO A 132 -0.31 18.72 7.88
N HIS A 133 0.16 17.49 8.12
CA HIS A 133 0.39 16.94 9.45
C HIS A 133 1.67 17.44 10.11
N GLN A 134 2.60 18.04 9.36
CA GLN A 134 3.85 18.58 9.90
C GLN A 134 3.65 19.93 10.61
N ASN A 135 2.44 20.49 10.58
CA ASN A 135 2.09 21.68 11.33
C ASN A 135 1.88 21.34 12.82
N GLN A 136 2.48 22.11 13.73
CA GLN A 136 2.32 21.92 15.19
C GLN A 136 0.86 21.92 15.66
N LYS A 137 -0.02 22.64 14.95
CA LYS A 137 -1.47 22.63 15.18
C LYS A 137 -2.06 21.24 14.92
N ALA A 138 -1.62 20.54 13.88
CA ALA A 138 -2.14 19.22 13.51
C ALA A 138 -1.80 18.17 14.58
N GLU A 139 -0.55 18.14 15.06
CA GLU A 139 -0.14 17.24 16.14
C GLU A 139 -0.99 17.43 17.40
N SER A 140 -1.21 18.69 17.79
CA SER A 140 -2.06 19.03 18.94
C SER A 140 -3.51 18.56 18.76
N GLN A 141 -4.07 18.70 17.55
CA GLN A 141 -5.43 18.21 17.24
C GLN A 141 -5.50 16.69 17.26
N ILE A 142 -4.51 15.98 16.70
CA ILE A 142 -4.42 14.52 16.74
C ILE A 142 -4.39 14.03 18.19
N MET A 143 -3.53 14.62 19.01
CA MET A 143 -3.42 14.29 20.44
C MET A 143 -4.74 14.49 21.18
N ASN A 144 -5.45 15.59 20.92
CA ASN A 144 -6.75 15.86 21.54
C ASN A 144 -7.82 14.84 21.06
N LYS A 145 -7.84 14.50 19.78
CA LYS A 145 -8.78 13.53 19.23
C LYS A 145 -8.56 12.13 19.79
N ILE A 146 -7.30 11.70 19.96
CA ILE A 146 -6.97 10.44 20.61
C ILE A 146 -7.44 10.45 22.07
N GLU A 147 -7.29 11.57 22.78
CA GLU A 147 -7.78 11.70 24.15
C GLU A 147 -9.30 11.60 24.24
N GLU A 148 -10.04 12.28 23.36
CA GLU A 148 -11.49 12.13 23.25
C GLU A 148 -11.90 10.68 23.02
N ALA A 149 -11.27 10.01 22.05
CA ALA A 149 -11.57 8.62 21.71
C ALA A 149 -11.23 7.67 22.87
N ALA A 150 -10.07 7.86 23.52
CA ALA A 150 -9.65 7.05 24.65
C ALA A 150 -10.60 7.19 25.86
N ASN A 151 -11.08 8.41 26.12
CA ASN A 151 -12.06 8.68 27.17
C ASN A 151 -13.41 8.00 26.87
N GLN A 152 -13.86 8.03 25.61
CA GLN A 152 -15.08 7.35 25.16
C GLN A 152 -14.98 5.84 25.27
N SER A 153 -13.81 5.27 24.94
CA SER A 153 -13.53 3.83 25.06
C SER A 153 -13.27 3.36 26.51
N GLY A 154 -13.31 4.26 27.50
CA GLY A 154 -13.11 3.92 28.91
C GLY A 154 -11.65 3.59 29.28
N ILE A 155 -10.67 4.09 28.52
CA ILE A 155 -9.26 3.86 28.78
C ILE A 155 -8.84 4.62 30.06
N THR A 156 -8.09 3.95 30.94
CA THR A 156 -7.73 4.50 32.25
C THR A 156 -6.76 5.69 32.14
N LYS A 157 -6.97 6.71 32.98
CA LYS A 157 -6.20 7.99 32.96
C LYS A 157 -4.67 7.82 33.08
N ASN A 158 -4.20 6.75 33.73
CA ASN A 158 -2.78 6.45 33.88
C ASN A 158 -2.12 5.95 32.57
N LEU A 159 -2.89 5.39 31.63
CA LEU A 159 -2.40 4.87 30.35
C LEU A 159 -2.51 5.88 29.22
N LEU A 160 -3.41 6.85 29.38
CA LEU A 160 -3.70 7.90 28.40
C LEU A 160 -2.42 8.59 27.88
N PRO A 161 -1.42 9.00 28.70
CA PRO A 161 -0.22 9.65 28.18
C PRO A 161 0.60 8.77 27.22
N LYS A 162 0.74 7.48 27.55
CA LYS A 162 1.52 6.53 26.75
C LYS A 162 0.80 6.21 25.43
N LEU A 163 -0.50 5.97 25.49
CA LEU A 163 -1.34 5.72 24.32
C LEU A 163 -1.35 6.93 23.37
N LYS A 164 -1.56 8.15 23.90
CA LYS A 164 -1.53 9.39 23.12
C LYS A 164 -0.23 9.53 22.35
N MET A 165 0.90 9.35 23.01
CA MET A 165 2.21 9.44 22.35
C MET A 165 2.39 8.37 21.27
N GLN A 166 2.06 7.12 21.56
CA GLN A 166 2.21 6.01 20.60
C GLN A 166 1.31 6.18 19.37
N LEU A 167 0.00 6.45 19.57
CA LEU A 167 -0.94 6.62 18.47
C LEU A 167 -0.66 7.88 17.65
N THR A 168 -0.21 8.96 18.29
CA THR A 168 0.20 10.17 17.56
C THR A 168 1.38 9.86 16.66
N ASN A 169 2.46 9.26 17.18
CA ASN A 169 3.61 8.89 16.36
C ASN A 169 3.23 7.94 15.21
N TYR A 170 2.33 6.99 15.49
CA TYR A 170 1.84 6.05 14.48
C TYR A 170 1.06 6.75 13.37
N LEU A 171 0.11 7.63 13.72
CA LEU A 171 -0.66 8.45 12.79
C LEU A 171 0.25 9.38 11.99
N MET A 172 1.20 10.05 12.64
CA MET A 172 2.17 10.93 11.97
C MET A 172 2.97 10.17 10.91
N SER A 173 3.51 8.98 11.23
CA SER A 173 4.20 8.16 10.22
C SER A 173 3.29 7.65 9.10
N THR A 174 2.00 7.48 9.40
CA THR A 174 0.99 7.07 8.41
C THR A 174 0.74 8.23 7.44
N PHE A 175 0.65 9.45 7.95
CA PHE A 175 0.53 10.66 7.14
C PHE A 175 1.81 11.01 6.39
N ASP A 176 3.00 10.78 6.96
CA ASP A 176 4.27 10.99 6.27
C ASP A 176 4.27 10.30 4.91
N LYS A 177 3.97 8.99 4.89
CA LYS A 177 3.86 8.23 3.64
C LYS A 177 2.63 8.60 2.81
N GLY A 178 1.48 8.83 3.44
CA GLY A 178 0.24 9.18 2.75
C GLY A 178 0.33 10.50 1.95
N PHE A 179 1.17 11.43 2.40
CA PHE A 179 1.45 12.72 1.75
C PHE A 179 2.83 12.77 1.07
N GLU A 180 3.52 11.63 0.95
CA GLU A 180 4.80 11.52 0.23
C GLU A 180 4.55 11.43 -1.29
N ASN A 181 5.62 11.15 -2.03
CA ASN A 181 5.56 10.88 -3.45
C ASN A 181 4.89 9.54 -3.75
N ALA A 182 4.22 9.43 -4.90
CA ALA A 182 3.47 8.24 -5.31
C ALA A 182 4.23 6.90 -5.18
N GLU A 183 5.55 6.93 -5.39
CA GLU A 183 6.46 5.78 -5.26
C GLU A 183 6.67 5.29 -3.80
N HIS A 184 6.33 6.11 -2.81
CA HIS A 184 6.54 5.85 -1.38
C HIS A 184 5.22 5.83 -0.58
N GLN A 185 4.10 6.06 -1.27
CA GLN A 185 2.76 6.09 -0.68
C GLN A 185 2.26 4.70 -0.32
N TRP A 186 1.27 4.66 0.57
CA TRP A 186 0.56 3.43 0.88
C TRP A 186 -0.19 2.90 -0.33
N THR A 187 -0.29 1.58 -0.46
CA THR A 187 -1.42 0.97 -1.17
C THR A 187 -2.67 0.99 -0.29
N VAL A 188 -3.84 0.77 -0.86
CA VAL A 188 -5.08 0.71 -0.06
C VAL A 188 -5.03 -0.44 0.95
N ASP A 189 -4.52 -1.60 0.56
CA ASP A 189 -4.42 -2.77 1.46
C ASP A 189 -3.48 -2.50 2.65
N GLN A 190 -2.36 -1.82 2.41
CA GLN A 190 -1.43 -1.41 3.48
C GLN A 190 -2.05 -0.37 4.42
N LEU A 191 -2.79 0.58 3.85
CA LEU A 191 -3.48 1.61 4.63
C LEU A 191 -4.61 0.99 5.47
N GLU A 192 -5.37 0.05 4.92
CA GLU A 192 -6.40 -0.69 5.64
C GLU A 192 -5.81 -1.40 6.87
N TYR A 193 -4.67 -2.10 6.71
CA TYR A 193 -3.98 -2.74 7.84
C TYR A 193 -3.59 -1.74 8.94
N ARG A 194 -3.12 -0.56 8.55
CA ARG A 194 -2.79 0.51 9.50
C ARG A 194 -4.03 1.02 10.23
N LEU A 195 -5.13 1.22 9.51
CA LEU A 195 -6.40 1.63 10.10
C LEU A 195 -6.95 0.59 11.07
N GLU A 196 -6.83 -0.69 10.72
CA GLU A 196 -7.26 -1.78 11.62
C GLU A 196 -6.41 -1.89 12.87
N SER A 197 -5.12 -1.60 12.77
CA SER A 197 -4.23 -1.50 13.94
C SER A 197 -4.69 -0.38 14.87
N ILE A 198 -5.05 0.79 14.33
CA ILE A 198 -5.62 1.91 15.11
C ILE A 198 -6.94 1.50 15.77
N ARG A 199 -7.83 0.83 15.03
CA ARG A 199 -9.11 0.36 15.57
C ARG A 199 -8.90 -0.61 16.74
N HIS A 200 -8.02 -1.59 16.59
CA HIS A 200 -7.70 -2.56 17.64
C HIS A 200 -7.10 -1.93 18.91
N LEU A 201 -6.39 -0.81 18.78
CA LEU A 201 -5.81 -0.07 19.91
C LEU A 201 -6.85 0.74 20.68
N LEU A 202 -7.91 1.18 19.98
CA LEU A 202 -8.98 1.99 20.56
C LEU A 202 -10.17 1.15 21.06
N GLN A 203 -10.20 -0.15 20.74
CA GLN A 203 -11.24 -1.06 21.25
C GLN A 203 -11.06 -1.33 22.77
N PRO A 204 -12.15 -1.29 23.56
CA PRO A 204 -12.11 -1.70 24.96
C PRO A 204 -11.78 -3.19 25.06
N LYS A 205 -10.63 -3.54 25.65
CA LYS A 205 -10.23 -4.95 25.86
C LYS A 205 -10.60 -5.41 27.28
N THR A 206 -11.10 -6.64 27.40
CA THR A 206 -11.56 -7.27 28.65
C THR A 206 -10.44 -8.00 29.43
N THR A 207 -9.20 -8.02 28.91
CA THR A 207 -8.04 -8.75 29.48
C THR A 207 -7.16 -7.89 30.40
N SER A 208 -6.19 -8.48 31.14
CA SER A 208 -5.37 -7.73 32.10
C SER A 208 -4.37 -6.75 31.44
N LEU A 209 -4.11 -5.66 32.17
CA LEU A 209 -3.49 -4.40 31.74
C LEU A 209 -2.11 -4.52 31.05
N ASP A 210 -1.21 -5.36 31.56
CA ASP A 210 0.14 -5.54 31.02
C ASP A 210 0.15 -6.39 29.74
N GLN A 211 -0.82 -7.30 29.62
CA GLN A 211 -1.03 -8.12 28.43
C GLN A 211 -1.54 -7.24 27.27
N GLN A 212 -2.47 -6.32 27.55
CA GLN A 212 -3.04 -5.41 26.53
C GLN A 212 -2.00 -4.50 25.89
N LEU A 213 -1.10 -3.92 26.69
CA LEU A 213 -0.01 -3.05 26.21
C LEU A 213 1.14 -3.84 25.57
N SER A 214 1.45 -5.03 26.06
CA SER A 214 2.42 -5.94 25.44
C SER A 214 1.94 -6.41 24.07
N ASP A 215 0.67 -6.82 23.95
CA ASP A 215 0.06 -7.27 22.71
C ASP A 215 -0.15 -6.11 21.73
N ALA A 216 -0.51 -4.91 22.21
CA ALA A 216 -0.59 -3.69 21.40
C ALA A 216 0.79 -3.22 20.91
N THR A 217 1.81 -3.27 21.76
CA THR A 217 3.19 -2.89 21.39
C THR A 217 3.79 -3.93 20.44
N LYS A 218 3.48 -5.22 20.63
CA LYS A 218 3.75 -6.27 19.63
C LYS A 218 2.98 -6.02 18.34
N SER A 219 1.69 -5.70 18.37
CA SER A 219 0.92 -5.42 17.15
C SER A 219 1.39 -4.15 16.40
N LEU A 220 1.90 -3.15 17.12
CA LEU A 220 2.39 -1.88 16.57
C LEU A 220 3.85 -1.96 16.06
N LEU A 221 4.68 -2.80 16.69
CA LEU A 221 6.14 -2.87 16.42
C LEU A 221 6.59 -4.20 15.85
N SER A 222 5.76 -5.23 15.87
CA SER A 222 6.04 -6.50 15.21
C SER A 222 5.17 -6.61 13.96
N PHE A 223 5.81 -6.41 12.82
CA PHE A 223 5.44 -7.12 11.60
C PHE A 223 5.56 -8.66 11.81
N GLU A 224 6.15 -9.11 12.93
CA GLU A 224 6.51 -10.51 13.21
C GLU A 224 5.51 -11.32 14.08
N SER A 225 4.41 -10.76 14.60
CA SER A 225 3.45 -11.56 15.41
C SER A 225 1.99 -11.47 14.97
N VAL A 226 1.75 -11.55 13.66
CA VAL A 226 0.42 -11.67 13.05
C VAL A 226 0.03 -13.15 12.94
N THR A 227 -0.29 -13.79 14.07
CA THR A 227 -0.95 -15.11 14.07
C THR A 227 -2.45 -15.03 14.31
N THR A 228 -3.01 -13.83 14.51
CA THR A 228 -4.44 -13.66 14.83
C THR A 228 -5.01 -12.40 14.18
N VAL A 229 -5.17 -12.38 12.85
CA VAL A 229 -6.16 -11.49 12.22
C VAL A 229 -7.50 -12.22 12.30
N PRO A 230 -8.51 -11.72 13.04
CA PRO A 230 -9.82 -12.35 13.05
C PRO A 230 -10.40 -12.25 11.63
N ASN A 231 -10.89 -13.38 11.10
CA ASN A 231 -11.59 -13.53 9.80
C ASN A 231 -10.76 -13.82 8.55
N LEU A 232 -9.43 -13.98 8.62
CA LEU A 232 -8.69 -14.54 7.49
C LEU A 232 -8.83 -16.06 7.46
N SER A 233 -9.09 -16.60 6.27
CA SER A 233 -9.02 -18.04 6.03
C SER A 233 -7.61 -18.57 6.34
N PRO A 234 -7.45 -19.87 6.70
CA PRO A 234 -6.14 -20.46 6.93
C PRO A 234 -5.16 -20.31 5.76
N ILE A 235 -5.67 -20.18 4.53
CA ILE A 235 -4.87 -19.96 3.32
C ILE A 235 -4.36 -18.52 3.27
N GLU A 236 -5.23 -17.53 3.51
CA GLU A 236 -4.85 -16.12 3.53
C GLU A 236 -3.83 -15.80 4.62
N LEU A 237 -3.97 -16.40 5.80
CA LEU A 237 -3.02 -16.19 6.90
C LEU A 237 -1.63 -16.76 6.56
N LYS A 238 -1.56 -17.88 5.85
CA LYS A 238 -0.29 -18.46 5.36
C LYS A 238 0.31 -17.64 4.22
N PHE A 239 -0.53 -17.20 3.29
CA PHE A 239 -0.12 -16.34 2.20
C PHE A 239 0.46 -15.02 2.68
N HIS A 240 -0.14 -14.45 3.73
CA HIS A 240 0.37 -13.25 4.37
C HIS A 240 1.77 -13.48 4.97
N LYS A 241 2.02 -14.62 5.64
CA LYS A 241 3.37 -14.97 6.11
C LYS A 241 4.39 -15.04 4.97
N ILE A 242 4.02 -15.63 3.83
CA ILE A 242 4.89 -15.68 2.65
C ILE A 242 5.17 -14.27 2.13
N SER A 243 4.16 -13.41 2.07
CA SER A 243 4.30 -12.00 1.66
C SER A 243 5.27 -11.25 2.57
N LEU A 244 5.15 -11.43 3.88
CA LEU A 244 6.05 -10.81 4.87
C LEU A 244 7.49 -11.31 4.73
N ALA A 245 7.68 -12.63 4.57
CA ALA A 245 9.00 -13.20 4.36
C ALA A 245 9.65 -12.70 3.06
N TYR A 246 8.85 -12.51 2.01
CA TYR A 246 9.32 -11.91 0.76
C TYR A 246 9.78 -10.46 0.95
N GLU A 247 9.00 -9.62 1.63
CA GLU A 247 9.40 -8.23 1.95
C GLU A 247 10.67 -8.16 2.80
N SER A 248 10.76 -9.02 3.83
CA SER A 248 11.94 -9.13 4.69
C SER A 248 13.18 -9.53 3.88
N ALA A 249 13.06 -10.53 3.01
CA ALA A 249 14.13 -10.95 2.11
C ALA A 249 14.58 -9.82 1.17
N LYS A 250 13.64 -9.03 0.61
CA LYS A 250 13.98 -7.85 -0.21
C LYS A 250 14.76 -6.81 0.58
N ALA A 251 14.29 -6.46 1.78
CA ALA A 251 14.94 -5.47 2.63
C ALA A 251 16.38 -5.92 3.00
N LYS A 252 16.53 -7.19 3.38
CA LYS A 252 17.82 -7.79 3.70
C LYS A 252 18.77 -7.83 2.49
N PHE A 253 18.24 -8.17 1.32
CA PHE A 253 19.00 -8.17 0.07
C PHE A 253 19.57 -6.78 -0.24
N ILE A 254 18.76 -5.72 -0.17
CA ILE A 254 19.20 -4.33 -0.40
C ILE A 254 20.24 -3.90 0.62
N ALA A 255 20.06 -4.25 1.90
CA ALA A 255 21.03 -3.93 2.95
C ALA A 255 22.43 -4.52 2.65
N GLN A 256 22.48 -5.70 2.02
CA GLN A 256 23.72 -6.36 1.62
C GLN A 256 24.25 -5.90 0.25
N HIS A 257 23.38 -5.39 -0.62
CA HIS A 257 23.68 -5.08 -2.02
C HIS A 257 23.29 -3.63 -2.34
N SER A 258 24.06 -2.67 -1.80
CA SER A 258 23.77 -1.23 -1.91
C SER A 258 23.74 -0.66 -3.34
N SER A 259 24.24 -1.41 -4.33
CA SER A 259 24.14 -1.07 -5.76
C SER A 259 22.85 -1.54 -6.42
N CYS A 260 21.93 -2.12 -5.64
CA CYS A 260 20.63 -2.58 -6.08
C CYS A 260 19.54 -1.70 -5.47
N SER A 261 18.41 -1.61 -6.14
CA SER A 261 17.21 -0.95 -5.67
C SER A 261 15.99 -1.67 -6.23
N TRP A 262 15.02 -2.00 -5.37
CA TRP A 262 13.72 -2.47 -5.83
C TRP A 262 12.88 -1.27 -6.26
N TYR A 263 12.36 -1.33 -7.47
CA TYR A 263 11.37 -0.43 -8.03
C TYR A 263 10.08 -1.21 -8.17
N ASP A 264 9.04 -0.74 -7.49
CA ASP A 264 7.75 -1.42 -7.42
C ASP A 264 7.80 -2.81 -6.75
N GLY A 265 6.85 -3.03 -5.84
CA GLY A 265 6.74 -4.30 -5.16
C GLY A 265 6.04 -4.25 -3.82
N HIS A 266 4.98 -3.47 -3.68
CA HIS A 266 4.19 -3.40 -2.46
C HIS A 266 3.34 -4.66 -2.19
N CYS A 267 3.83 -5.86 -2.52
CA CYS A 267 3.05 -7.09 -2.47
C CYS A 267 1.71 -6.97 -3.22
N CYS A 268 1.75 -6.47 -4.45
CA CYS A 268 0.59 -6.46 -5.34
C CYS A 268 0.41 -7.87 -5.91
N TRP A 269 -0.02 -8.78 -5.05
CA TRP A 269 -0.29 -10.15 -5.43
C TRP A 269 -1.53 -10.18 -6.33
N SER A 270 -1.33 -10.42 -7.62
CA SER A 270 -2.41 -10.66 -8.57
C SER A 270 -2.89 -12.10 -8.45
N GLU A 271 -4.21 -12.26 -8.35
CA GLU A 271 -4.86 -13.57 -8.42
C GLU A 271 -5.16 -13.87 -9.89
N HIS A 272 -4.71 -15.03 -10.37
CA HIS A 272 -4.97 -15.39 -11.77
C HIS A 272 -6.45 -15.77 -11.92
N GLN A 273 -7.26 -14.95 -12.58
CA GLN A 273 -8.74 -15.10 -12.59
C GLN A 273 -9.26 -16.44 -13.14
N GLN A 274 -8.44 -17.18 -13.88
CA GLN A 274 -8.78 -18.51 -14.40
C GLN A 274 -8.42 -19.65 -13.45
N ASP A 275 -7.55 -19.39 -12.47
CA ASP A 275 -7.04 -20.37 -11.53
C ASP A 275 -6.87 -19.71 -10.15
N MET A 276 -7.87 -19.89 -9.28
CA MET A 276 -7.86 -19.40 -7.89
C MET A 276 -6.70 -20.01 -7.07
N THR A 277 -5.94 -20.95 -7.65
CA THR A 277 -4.81 -21.59 -7.00
C THR A 277 -3.48 -20.88 -7.22
N GLU A 278 -3.41 -19.81 -8.03
CA GLU A 278 -2.15 -19.11 -8.31
C GLU A 278 -2.21 -17.63 -7.91
N ARG A 279 -1.21 -17.18 -7.15
CA ARG A 279 -0.98 -15.77 -6.82
C ARG A 279 0.42 -15.35 -7.23
N LYS A 280 0.54 -14.21 -7.90
CA LYS A 280 1.83 -13.67 -8.38
C LYS A 280 2.09 -12.28 -7.87
N ASN A 281 3.30 -12.03 -7.38
CA ASN A 281 3.79 -10.70 -7.11
C ASN A 281 4.83 -10.32 -8.17
N HIS A 282 4.66 -9.16 -8.77
CA HIS A 282 5.55 -8.64 -9.79
C HIS A 282 6.29 -7.43 -9.25
N ASP A 283 7.62 -7.56 -9.12
CA ASP A 283 8.51 -6.51 -8.65
C ASP A 283 9.53 -6.17 -9.75
N VAL A 284 10.14 -4.98 -9.71
CA VAL A 284 11.26 -4.65 -10.59
C VAL A 284 12.54 -4.47 -9.78
N LEU A 285 13.51 -5.35 -9.95
CA LEU A 285 14.84 -5.15 -9.40
C LEU A 285 15.69 -4.33 -10.36
N SER A 286 16.15 -3.17 -9.94
CA SER A 286 17.22 -2.45 -10.62
C SER A 286 18.55 -2.72 -9.95
N TYR A 287 19.59 -2.88 -10.75
CA TYR A 287 20.94 -3.06 -10.26
C TYR A 287 21.98 -2.50 -11.24
N GLN A 288 23.12 -2.08 -10.69
CA GLN A 288 24.24 -1.63 -11.51
C GLN A 288 25.23 -2.77 -11.74
N TYR A 289 25.49 -3.11 -13.01
CA TYR A 289 26.51 -4.09 -13.39
C TYR A 289 27.41 -3.53 -14.49
N LYS A 290 28.73 -3.55 -14.26
CA LYS A 290 29.74 -2.98 -15.17
C LYS A 290 29.43 -1.54 -15.60
N LYS A 291 29.02 -0.70 -14.64
CA LYS A 291 28.63 0.72 -14.84
C LYS A 291 27.38 0.93 -15.72
N LYS A 292 26.65 -0.12 -16.06
CA LYS A 292 25.33 -0.03 -16.73
C LYS A 292 24.24 -0.34 -15.72
N ASN A 293 23.12 0.38 -15.81
CA ASN A 293 21.93 0.09 -15.04
C ASN A 293 21.10 -0.96 -15.78
N TRP A 294 20.66 -1.96 -15.05
CA TRP A 294 19.80 -3.03 -15.52
C TRP A 294 18.52 -3.00 -14.71
N MET A 295 17.41 -3.35 -15.35
CA MET A 295 16.13 -3.55 -14.69
C MET A 295 15.66 -4.95 -15.01
N LEU A 296 15.16 -5.64 -14.00
CA LEU A 296 14.76 -7.02 -14.07
C LEU A 296 13.39 -7.17 -13.43
N ILE A 297 12.42 -7.70 -14.17
CA ILE A 297 11.13 -8.04 -13.60
C ILE A 297 11.32 -9.34 -12.82
N ILE A 298 11.08 -9.29 -11.52
CA ILE A 298 11.07 -10.43 -10.62
C ILE A 298 9.61 -10.81 -10.36
N VAL A 299 9.30 -12.09 -10.54
CA VAL A 299 7.96 -12.63 -10.28
C VAL A 299 8.08 -13.63 -9.16
N CYS A 300 7.46 -13.35 -8.02
CA CYS A 300 7.26 -14.35 -6.97
C CYS A 300 5.90 -15.02 -7.19
N SER A 301 5.85 -16.33 -7.37
CA SER A 301 4.59 -17.09 -7.51
C SER A 301 4.35 -17.96 -6.27
N VAL A 302 3.09 -18.03 -5.85
CA VAL A 302 2.59 -19.01 -4.89
C VAL A 302 1.48 -19.80 -5.58
N HIS A 303 1.68 -21.10 -5.70
CA HIS A 303 0.64 -22.02 -6.14
C HIS A 303 0.12 -22.83 -4.96
N PHE A 304 -1.19 -22.95 -4.87
CA PHE A 304 -1.92 -23.86 -4.00
C PHE A 304 -2.27 -25.11 -4.81
N ASP A 305 -2.34 -26.28 -4.19
CA ASP A 305 -3.08 -27.38 -4.82
C ASP A 305 -4.59 -27.23 -4.55
N ASP A 306 -5.42 -28.00 -5.25
CA ASP A 306 -6.89 -27.95 -5.13
C ASP A 306 -7.41 -28.16 -3.69
N ASN A 307 -6.57 -28.72 -2.82
CA ASN A 307 -6.89 -28.98 -1.42
C ASN A 307 -6.31 -27.92 -0.45
N GLY A 308 -5.47 -26.99 -0.92
CA GLY A 308 -4.77 -26.00 -0.08
C GLY A 308 -3.73 -26.60 0.88
N ASP A 309 -3.31 -27.83 0.59
CA ASP A 309 -2.42 -28.67 1.40
C ASP A 309 -0.97 -28.60 0.96
N ILE A 310 -0.70 -28.05 -0.23
CA ILE A 310 0.66 -27.91 -0.73
C ILE A 310 0.86 -26.54 -1.39
N PHE A 311 1.93 -25.87 -0.99
CA PHE A 311 2.36 -24.57 -1.52
C PHE A 311 3.58 -24.80 -2.39
N THR A 312 3.54 -24.35 -3.64
CA THR A 312 4.73 -24.25 -4.49
C THR A 312 5.13 -22.79 -4.55
N LEU A 313 6.35 -22.50 -4.11
CA LEU A 313 6.93 -21.18 -4.13
C LEU A 313 7.97 -21.12 -5.24
N ALA A 314 7.96 -20.07 -6.04
CA ALA A 314 9.01 -19.85 -7.02
C ALA A 314 9.34 -18.37 -7.19
N VAL A 315 10.57 -18.11 -7.63
CA VAL A 315 11.04 -16.79 -8.03
C VAL A 315 11.49 -16.90 -9.46
N GLY A 316 10.86 -16.12 -10.32
CA GLY A 316 11.18 -16.07 -11.72
C GLY A 316 11.53 -14.68 -12.20
N SER A 317 12.04 -14.61 -13.42
CA SER A 317 12.26 -13.36 -14.12
C SER A 317 12.09 -13.54 -15.62
N ASP A 318 11.47 -12.56 -16.27
CA ASP A 318 11.51 -12.45 -17.72
C ASP A 318 12.82 -11.76 -18.13
N PHE A 319 13.69 -12.53 -18.81
CA PHE A 319 14.93 -12.03 -19.37
C PHE A 319 15.01 -12.33 -20.87
N ASN A 320 14.93 -11.28 -21.71
CA ASN A 320 14.92 -11.37 -23.18
C ASN A 320 13.76 -12.23 -23.74
N GLY A 321 12.58 -12.17 -23.14
CA GLY A 321 11.41 -12.95 -23.57
C GLY A 321 11.47 -14.42 -23.17
N ILE A 322 12.39 -14.78 -22.27
CA ILE A 322 12.48 -16.12 -21.67
C ILE A 322 12.21 -15.94 -20.18
N TYR A 323 11.07 -16.46 -19.74
CA TYR A 323 10.77 -16.58 -18.33
C TYR A 323 11.59 -17.72 -17.71
N VAL A 324 12.49 -17.37 -16.80
CA VAL A 324 13.26 -18.34 -16.00
C VAL A 324 12.64 -18.36 -14.62
N GLU A 325 12.11 -19.50 -14.21
CA GLU A 325 11.52 -19.71 -12.89
C GLU A 325 12.39 -20.68 -12.08
N LEU A 326 12.75 -20.27 -10.86
CA LEU A 326 13.46 -21.11 -9.90
C LEU A 326 12.51 -21.51 -8.79
N PRO A 327 12.21 -22.82 -8.63
CA PRO A 327 11.39 -23.27 -7.53
C PRO A 327 12.15 -23.08 -6.22
N LEU A 328 11.55 -22.33 -5.29
CA LEU A 328 12.00 -22.23 -3.90
C LEU A 328 11.70 -23.52 -3.13
N GLY A 329 10.66 -24.24 -3.54
CA GLY A 329 10.30 -25.53 -2.99
C GLY A 329 8.81 -25.81 -3.03
N ARG A 330 8.46 -27.04 -2.67
CA ARG A 330 7.09 -27.51 -2.49
C ARG A 330 6.91 -27.87 -1.02
N HIS A 331 6.01 -27.19 -0.34
CA HIS A 331 5.90 -27.23 1.12
C HIS A 331 4.47 -27.54 1.54
N THR A 332 4.32 -28.41 2.54
CA THR A 332 3.08 -28.56 3.29
C THR A 332 2.86 -27.38 4.24
N PRO A 333 1.61 -27.13 4.69
CA PRO A 333 1.28 -26.15 5.72
C PRO A 333 2.15 -26.22 6.98
N GLN A 334 2.55 -27.43 7.38
CA GLN A 334 3.30 -27.67 8.61
C GLN A 334 4.78 -27.33 8.43
N GLU A 335 5.33 -27.60 7.24
CA GLU A 335 6.70 -27.25 6.89
C GLU A 335 6.90 -25.73 6.80
N LEU A 336 5.91 -24.98 6.28
CA LEU A 336 5.94 -23.52 6.21
C LEU A 336 6.13 -22.82 7.56
N ASN A 337 5.63 -23.40 8.66
CA ASN A 337 5.80 -22.82 9.99
C ASN A 337 7.22 -22.95 10.53
N ASN A 338 7.99 -23.91 10.00
CA ASN A 338 9.36 -24.20 10.43
C ASN A 338 10.40 -23.75 9.39
N LEU A 339 9.97 -23.33 8.20
CA LEU A 339 10.85 -22.91 7.13
C LEU A 339 11.32 -21.47 7.39
N ASN A 340 12.63 -21.24 7.29
CA ASN A 340 13.16 -19.89 7.19
C ASN A 340 13.04 -19.39 5.75
N ILE A 341 11.81 -19.07 5.36
CA ILE A 341 11.43 -18.67 3.99
C ILE A 341 12.33 -17.53 3.49
N GLU A 342 12.68 -16.59 4.38
CA GLU A 342 13.53 -15.44 4.03
C GLU A 342 14.91 -15.87 3.50
N VAL A 343 15.53 -16.86 4.13
CA VAL A 343 16.87 -17.36 3.75
C VAL A 343 16.82 -18.12 2.43
N GLU A 344 15.80 -18.94 2.23
CA GLU A 344 15.60 -19.70 0.99
C GLU A 344 15.31 -18.74 -0.18
N PHE A 345 14.46 -17.74 0.06
CA PHE A 345 14.14 -16.69 -0.89
C PHE A 345 15.38 -15.91 -1.33
N GLU A 346 16.16 -15.43 -0.36
CA GLU A 346 17.40 -14.70 -0.59
C GLU A 346 18.40 -15.54 -1.41
N ARG A 347 18.55 -16.82 -1.06
CA ARG A 347 19.46 -17.75 -1.76
C ARG A 347 19.08 -17.91 -3.23
N GLU A 348 17.81 -18.19 -3.52
CA GLU A 348 17.40 -18.43 -4.91
C GLU A 348 17.31 -17.15 -5.74
N LEU A 349 17.00 -16.01 -5.13
CA LEU A 349 17.12 -14.72 -5.81
C LEU A 349 18.58 -14.46 -6.24
N ILE A 350 19.56 -14.75 -5.37
CA ILE A 350 20.98 -14.65 -5.74
C ILE A 350 21.32 -15.61 -6.88
N ASN A 351 20.84 -16.86 -6.85
CA ASN A 351 21.04 -17.83 -7.92
C ASN A 351 20.45 -17.34 -9.25
N LEU A 352 19.23 -16.80 -9.23
CA LEU A 352 18.55 -16.23 -10.40
C LEU A 352 19.40 -15.11 -11.02
N LEU A 353 19.91 -14.18 -10.20
CA LEU A 353 20.76 -13.10 -10.66
C LEU A 353 22.10 -13.59 -11.21
N GLN A 354 22.68 -14.66 -10.63
CA GLN A 354 23.89 -15.28 -11.17
C GLN A 354 23.64 -15.96 -12.53
N ILE A 355 22.48 -16.59 -12.72
CA ILE A 355 22.09 -17.20 -13.99
C ILE A 355 21.94 -16.13 -15.07
N ILE A 356 21.25 -15.02 -14.74
CA ILE A 356 20.98 -13.93 -15.68
C ILE A 356 22.23 -13.11 -16.01
N SER A 357 23.16 -12.97 -15.05
CA SER A 357 24.40 -12.21 -15.24
C SER A 357 25.53 -12.97 -15.97
N LYS A 358 25.40 -14.30 -16.14
CA LYS A 358 26.37 -15.07 -16.94
C LYS A 358 26.24 -14.67 -18.42
N PRO A 359 27.33 -14.22 -19.08
CA PRO A 359 27.28 -13.92 -20.50
C PRO A 359 26.91 -15.20 -21.27
N LYS A 360 25.86 -15.12 -22.09
CA LYS A 360 25.67 -16.10 -23.17
C LYS A 360 26.84 -15.91 -24.13
N HIS A 361 27.72 -16.91 -24.20
CA HIS A 361 28.79 -16.98 -25.19
C HIS A 361 28.23 -17.12 -26.61
#